data_AF-A0A3R9M3K8-F1
#
_entry.id   AF-A0A3R9M3K8-F1
#
_cell.length_a   1.000
_cell.length_b   1.000
_cell.length_c   1.000
_cell.angle_alpha   90.00
_cell.angle_beta   90.00
_cell.angle_gamma   90.00
#
_symmetry.space_group_name_H-M   'P 1'
#
loop_
_entity.id
_entity.type
_entity.pdbx_description
1 polymer ?
#
loop_
_entity_poly.entity_id
_entity_poly.type
_entity_poly.pdbx_seq_one_letter_code
_entity_poly.pdbx_strand_id
1 'polypeptide(L)'
;MSGVMGNLFVVYFSPNSLAAGASTALFGLFASVVVLRFATRNYYLQQLGQSYMSLLAVNLVMSFLPGISLAGHLGGLVGGALGAVILPVSGERYAFSKTQRFLALVAYLGLAAILIFLTFQRPIF
;
A
#
# COMPACT_ATOMS: atom_id res chain seq x y z
N MET A 1 -4.42 1.98 -6.66
CA MET A 1 -3.62 2.90 -5.82
C MET A 1 -2.29 2.26 -5.39
N SER A 2 -2.26 0.99 -4.99
CA SER A 2 -1.03 0.27 -4.62
C SER A 2 0.04 0.19 -5.72
N GLY A 3 -0.32 -0.13 -6.97
CA GLY A 3 0.66 -0.20 -8.06
C GLY A 3 1.36 1.13 -8.35
N VAL A 4 0.61 2.24 -8.32
CA VAL A 4 1.17 3.59 -8.50
C VAL A 4 2.13 3.94 -7.37
N MET A 5 1.71 3.76 -6.12
CA MET A 5 2.57 4.06 -4.97
C MET A 5 3.79 3.14 -4.89
N GLY A 6 3.64 1.86 -5.21
CA GLY A 6 4.74 0.91 -5.31
C GLY A 6 5.78 1.33 -6.34
N ASN A 7 5.37 1.70 -7.55
CA ASN A 7 6.29 2.17 -8.58
C ASN A 7 7.02 3.45 -8.16
N LEU A 8 6.32 4.41 -7.53
CA LEU A 8 6.95 5.63 -7.01
C LEU A 8 8.02 5.33 -5.95
N PHE A 9 7.78 4.34 -5.09
CA PHE A 9 8.78 3.89 -4.12
C PHE A 9 9.98 3.23 -4.79
N VAL A 10 9.76 2.36 -5.80
CA VAL A 10 10.87 1.72 -6.53
C VAL A 10 11.74 2.76 -7.21
N VAL A 11 11.15 3.70 -7.94
CA VAL A 11 11.90 4.74 -8.66
C VAL A 11 12.79 5.54 -7.72
N TYR A 12 12.31 5.87 -6.53
CA TYR A 12 13.05 6.70 -5.58
C TYR A 12 14.07 5.93 -4.73
N PHE A 13 13.71 4.76 -4.20
CA PHE A 13 14.53 4.00 -3.24
C PHE A 13 15.34 2.86 -3.88
N SER A 14 14.97 2.38 -5.06
CA SER A 14 15.60 1.22 -5.70
C SER A 14 15.54 1.32 -7.24
N PRO A 15 16.14 2.36 -7.85
CA PRO A 15 16.00 2.64 -9.28
C PRO A 15 16.55 1.52 -10.18
N ASN A 16 17.46 0.70 -9.67
CA ASN A 16 18.05 -0.44 -10.39
C ASN A 16 17.23 -1.75 -10.27
N SER A 17 16.07 -1.72 -9.59
CA SER A 17 15.22 -2.89 -9.39
C SER A 17 14.09 -2.94 -10.42
N LEU A 18 13.84 -4.13 -11.00
CA LEU A 18 12.71 -4.36 -11.89
C LEU A 18 11.38 -4.20 -11.14
N ALA A 19 10.62 -3.17 -11.50
CA ALA A 19 9.26 -2.95 -11.02
C ALA A 19 8.25 -3.90 -11.71
N ALA A 20 8.39 -5.21 -11.52
CA ALA A 20 7.36 -6.17 -11.93
C ALA A 20 6.17 -6.08 -10.95
N GLY A 21 5.26 -5.14 -11.20
CA GLY A 21 4.26 -4.66 -10.22
C GLY A 21 3.13 -5.61 -9.79
N ALA A 22 3.15 -6.89 -10.17
CA ALA A 22 2.11 -7.84 -9.79
C ALA A 22 2.13 -8.14 -8.27
N SER A 23 3.30 -8.41 -7.70
CA SER A 23 3.44 -8.66 -6.26
C SER A 23 3.18 -7.39 -5.42
N THR A 24 3.58 -6.23 -5.92
CA THR A 24 3.21 -4.92 -5.35
C THR A 24 1.69 -4.74 -5.23
N ALA A 25 0.94 -5.14 -6.25
CA ALA A 25 -0.52 -5.05 -6.22
C ALA A 25 -1.11 -5.99 -5.14
N LEU A 26 -0.56 -7.19 -4.98
CA LEU A 26 -0.95 -8.14 -3.93
C LEU A 26 -0.68 -7.60 -2.52
N PHE A 27 0.50 -7.00 -2.29
CA PHE A 27 0.79 -6.31 -1.03
C PHE A 27 -0.24 -5.22 -0.72
N GLY A 28 -0.64 -4.47 -1.73
CA GLY A 28 -1.69 -3.47 -1.60
C GLY A 28 -3.06 -4.05 -1.28
N LEU A 29 -3.44 -5.16 -1.91
CA LEU A 29 -4.67 -5.87 -1.61
C LEU A 29 -4.64 -6.37 -0.15
N PHE A 30 -3.54 -6.99 0.27
CA PHE A 30 -3.40 -7.52 1.61
C PHE A 30 -3.49 -6.43 2.66
N ALA A 31 -2.76 -5.33 2.46
CA ALA A 31 -2.85 -4.15 3.32
C ALA A 31 -4.28 -3.60 3.39
N SER A 32 -5.00 -3.59 2.26
CA SER A 32 -6.39 -3.11 2.23
C SER A 32 -7.31 -3.96 3.10
N VAL A 33 -7.22 -5.28 2.98
CA VAL A 33 -8.03 -6.22 3.76
C VAL A 33 -7.67 -6.15 5.25
N VAL A 34 -6.38 -6.02 5.59
CA VAL A 34 -5.92 -5.86 6.97
C VAL A 34 -6.44 -4.56 7.59
N VAL A 35 -6.43 -3.45 6.85
CA VAL A 35 -7.03 -2.18 7.29
C VAL A 35 -8.53 -2.35 7.57
N LEU A 36 -9.26 -3.04 6.69
CA LEU A 36 -10.68 -3.30 6.90
C LEU A 36 -10.95 -4.14 8.15
N ARG A 37 -10.12 -5.17 8.44
CA ARG A 37 -10.23 -5.96 9.67
C ARG A 37 -10.26 -5.10 10.93
N PHE A 38 -9.43 -4.05 11.00
CA PHE A 38 -9.39 -3.16 12.16
C PHE A 38 -10.49 -2.11 12.16
N ALA A 39 -11.04 -1.78 10.98
CA ALA A 39 -12.07 -0.75 10.84
C ALA A 39 -13.50 -1.30 11.00
N THR A 40 -13.69 -2.62 10.89
CA THR A 40 -15.00 -3.28 10.99
C THR A 40 -15.12 -4.23 12.18
N ARG A 41 -16.36 -4.48 12.60
CA ARG A 41 -16.73 -5.52 13.58
C ARG A 41 -17.23 -6.81 12.92
N ASN A 42 -17.19 -6.90 11.60
CA ASN A 42 -17.62 -8.08 10.86
C ASN A 42 -16.65 -9.26 11.09
N TYR A 43 -17.16 -10.34 11.68
CA TYR A 43 -16.37 -11.54 12.01
C TYR A 43 -15.66 -12.14 10.79
N TYR A 44 -16.32 -12.19 9.64
CA TYR A 44 -15.73 -12.69 8.40
C TYR A 44 -14.53 -11.84 7.97
N LEU A 45 -14.65 -10.51 8.00
CA LEU A 45 -13.54 -9.61 7.65
C LEU A 45 -12.41 -9.67 8.68
N GLN A 46 -12.71 -9.90 9.95
CA GLN A 46 -11.68 -10.10 10.98
C GLN A 46 -10.87 -11.37 10.74
N GLN A 47 -11.54 -12.48 10.42
CA GLN A 47 -10.89 -13.75 10.12
C GLN A 47 -10.09 -13.66 8.81
N LEU A 48 -10.69 -13.10 7.77
CA LEU A 48 -10.04 -12.88 6.48
C LEU A 48 -8.80 -11.99 6.65
N GLY A 49 -8.93 -10.86 7.34
CA GLY A 49 -7.80 -9.98 7.60
C GLY A 49 -6.70 -10.62 8.45
N GLN A 50 -7.02 -11.58 9.33
CA GLN A 50 -6.01 -12.32 10.07
C GLN A 50 -5.16 -13.19 9.14
N SER A 51 -5.80 -13.93 8.22
CA SER A 51 -5.09 -14.73 7.21
C SER A 51 -4.21 -13.85 6.32
N TYR A 52 -4.75 -12.71 5.88
CA TYR A 52 -4.04 -11.77 5.00
C TYR A 52 -2.91 -11.04 5.74
N MET A 53 -3.04 -10.80 7.05
CA MET A 53 -1.97 -10.26 7.88
C MET A 53 -0.80 -11.24 7.99
N SER A 54 -1.09 -12.53 8.21
CA SER A 54 -0.06 -13.58 8.21
C SER A 54 0.65 -13.67 6.85
N LEU A 55 -0.11 -13.65 5.75
CA LEU A 55 0.48 -13.64 4.39
C LEU A 55 1.33 -12.39 4.17
N LEU A 56 0.87 -11.21 4.57
CA LEU A 56 1.62 -9.97 4.44
C LEU A 56 2.93 -10.04 5.24
N ALA A 57 2.90 -10.57 6.46
CA ALA A 57 4.10 -10.73 7.29
C ALA A 57 5.13 -11.66 6.63
N VAL A 58 4.70 -12.85 6.19
CA VAL A 58 5.59 -13.80 5.50
C VAL A 58 6.16 -13.20 4.21
N ASN A 59 5.31 -12.61 3.37
CA ASN A 59 5.77 -11.99 2.13
C ASN A 59 6.74 -10.82 2.40
N LEU A 60 6.53 -10.04 3.46
CA LEU A 60 7.44 -8.96 3.84
C LEU A 60 8.81 -9.49 4.26
N VAL A 61 8.86 -10.59 5.03
CA VAL A 61 10.12 -11.26 5.37
C VAL A 61 10.82 -11.78 4.11
N MET A 62 10.07 -12.39 3.19
CA MET A 62 10.63 -12.85 1.91
C MET A 62 11.16 -11.69 1.06
N SER A 63 10.64 -10.47 1.25
CA SER A 63 11.07 -9.28 0.49
C SER A 63 12.51 -8.84 0.76
N PHE A 64 13.14 -9.38 1.81
CA PHE A 64 14.56 -9.15 2.11
C PHE A 64 15.49 -10.06 1.28
N LEU A 65 14.94 -11.05 0.56
CA LEU A 65 15.73 -11.88 -0.33
C LEU A 65 16.23 -11.09 -1.55
N PRO A 66 17.45 -11.40 -2.04
CA PRO A 66 18.03 -10.72 -3.19
C PRO A 66 17.16 -10.91 -4.44
N GLY A 67 17.03 -9.85 -5.25
CA GLY A 67 16.20 -9.83 -6.45
C GLY A 67 14.73 -9.47 -6.22
N ILE A 68 14.29 -9.30 -4.97
CA ILE A 68 12.92 -8.85 -4.64
C ILE A 68 12.92 -7.37 -4.28
N SER A 69 11.97 -6.62 -4.85
CA SER A 69 11.86 -5.17 -4.61
C SER A 69 11.13 -4.86 -3.30
N LEU A 70 11.88 -4.76 -2.20
CA LEU A 70 11.34 -4.34 -0.90
C LEU A 70 10.65 -2.96 -1.00
N ALA A 71 11.25 -2.01 -1.72
CA ALA A 71 10.67 -0.69 -1.95
C ALA A 71 9.31 -0.78 -2.63
N GLY A 72 9.17 -1.62 -3.67
CA GLY A 72 7.91 -1.82 -4.38
C GLY A 72 6.83 -2.44 -3.50
N HIS A 73 7.19 -3.37 -2.61
CA HIS A 73 6.25 -3.97 -1.66
C HIS A 73 5.81 -3.00 -0.56
N LEU A 74 6.73 -2.20 -0.01
CA LEU A 74 6.41 -1.17 0.96
C LEU A 74 5.51 -0.08 0.36
N GLY A 75 5.82 0.40 -0.85
CA GLY A 75 4.96 1.36 -1.54
C GLY A 75 3.60 0.77 -1.89
N GLY A 76 3.55 -0.51 -2.27
CA GLY A 76 2.30 -1.26 -2.47
C GLY A 76 1.45 -1.32 -1.20
N LEU A 77 2.06 -1.65 -0.07
CA LEU A 77 1.43 -1.70 1.26
C LEU A 77 0.86 -0.34 1.65
N VAL A 78 1.64 0.74 1.53
CA VAL A 78 1.19 2.11 1.84
C VAL A 78 0.04 2.53 0.94
N GLY A 79 0.18 2.33 -0.37
CA GLY A 79 -0.85 2.69 -1.35
C GLY A 79 -2.14 1.87 -1.21
N GLY A 80 -2.04 0.62 -0.78
CA GLY A 80 -3.18 -0.23 -0.46
C GLY A 80 -3.88 0.18 0.83
N ALA A 81 -3.14 0.39 1.91
CA ALA A 81 -3.68 0.82 3.19
C ALA A 81 -4.45 2.15 3.08
N LEU A 82 -3.86 3.15 2.39
CA LEU A 82 -4.54 4.42 2.12
C LEU A 82 -5.74 4.22 1.19
N GLY A 83 -5.61 3.36 0.17
CA GLY A 83 -6.70 3.03 -0.76
C GLY A 83 -7.93 2.46 -0.05
N ALA A 84 -7.75 1.60 0.96
CA ALA A 84 -8.84 1.04 1.75
C ALA A 84 -9.59 2.08 2.58
N VAL A 85 -8.92 3.14 3.03
CA VAL A 85 -9.56 4.24 3.74
C VAL A 85 -10.28 5.17 2.77
N ILE A 86 -9.70 5.44 1.60
CA ILE A 86 -10.26 6.34 0.58
C ILE A 86 -11.53 5.74 -0.04
N LEU A 87 -11.46 4.47 -0.47
CA LEU A 87 -12.52 3.82 -1.23
C LEU A 87 -13.59 3.24 -0.28
N PRO A 88 -14.89 3.55 -0.48
CA PRO A 88 -15.95 2.92 0.29
C PRO A 88 -16.05 1.44 -0.06
N VAL A 89 -16.08 0.59 0.96
CA VAL A 89 -16.34 -0.84 0.81
C VAL A 89 -17.83 -1.11 0.98
N SER A 90 -18.42 -1.83 0.03
CA SER A 90 -19.81 -2.25 0.07
C SER A 90 -20.10 -3.04 1.35
N GLY A 91 -21.15 -2.66 2.08
CA GLY A 91 -21.48 -3.25 3.39
C GLY A 91 -20.77 -2.62 4.59
N GLU A 92 -19.65 -1.92 4.39
CA GLU A 92 -18.84 -1.31 5.45
C GLU A 92 -18.64 0.20 5.19
N ARG A 93 -19.62 0.85 4.55
CA ARG A 93 -19.50 2.25 4.07
C ARG A 93 -19.21 3.25 5.20
N TYR A 94 -19.63 2.93 6.42
CA TYR A 94 -19.44 3.74 7.62
C TYR A 94 -18.21 3.36 8.44
N ALA A 95 -17.36 2.43 7.96
CA ALA A 95 -16.12 2.06 8.64
C ALA A 95 -15.14 3.23 8.77
N PHE A 96 -15.20 4.21 7.85
CA PHE A 96 -14.38 5.41 7.88
C PHE A 96 -15.22 6.68 7.70
N SER A 97 -14.94 7.69 8.52
CA SER A 97 -15.58 9.00 8.44
C SER A 97 -15.19 9.75 7.16
N LYS A 98 -16.00 10.73 6.73
CA LYS A 98 -15.67 11.59 5.59
C LYS A 98 -14.32 12.30 5.79
N THR A 99 -14.03 12.72 7.01
CA THR A 99 -12.75 13.36 7.37
C THR A 99 -11.58 12.40 7.21
N GLN A 100 -11.69 11.15 7.69
CA GLN A 100 -10.63 10.15 7.52
C GLN A 100 -10.36 9.85 6.04
N ARG A 101 -11.41 9.71 5.22
CA ARG A 101 -11.31 9.54 3.77
C ARG A 101 -10.58 10.70 3.11
N PHE A 102 -10.95 11.94 3.46
CA PHE A 102 -10.31 13.14 2.93
C PHE A 102 -8.84 13.24 3.34
N LEU A 103 -8.53 13.01 4.63
CA LEU A 103 -7.16 13.01 5.13
C LEU A 103 -6.31 11.93 4.45
N ALA A 104 -6.85 10.72 4.25
CA ALA A 104 -6.15 9.66 3.54
C ALA A 104 -5.88 10.01 2.07
N LEU A 105 -6.83 10.68 1.41
CA LEU A 105 -6.64 11.17 0.04
C LEU A 105 -5.54 12.25 -0.03
N VAL A 106 -5.58 13.23 0.88
CA VAL A 106 -4.54 14.28 0.97
C VAL A 106 -3.18 13.65 1.27
N ALA A 107 -3.11 12.70 2.20
CA ALA A 107 -1.88 11.99 2.51
C ALA A 107 -1.33 11.21 1.30
N TYR A 108 -2.20 10.51 0.57
CA TYR A 108 -1.82 9.77 -0.63
C TYR A 108 -1.27 10.70 -1.73
N LEU A 109 -1.99 11.79 -2.03
CA LEU A 109 -1.58 12.74 -3.06
C LEU A 109 -0.33 13.53 -2.65
N GLY A 110 -0.25 13.95 -1.39
CA GLY A 110 0.92 14.64 -0.84
C GLY A 110 2.17 13.75 -0.87
N LEU A 111 2.05 12.50 -0.44
CA LEU A 111 3.17 11.54 -0.51
C LEU A 111 3.60 11.30 -1.96
N ALA A 112 2.64 11.11 -2.87
CA ALA A 112 2.96 10.95 -4.29
C ALA A 112 3.67 12.17 -4.87
N ALA A 113 3.17 13.39 -4.60
CA ALA A 113 3.77 14.62 -5.07
C ALA A 113 5.19 14.82 -4.51
N ILE A 114 5.40 14.56 -3.22
CA ILE A 114 6.71 14.64 -2.57
C ILE A 114 7.69 13.65 -3.22
N LEU A 115 7.30 12.39 -3.40
CA LEU A 115 8.17 11.38 -4.02
C LEU A 115 8.51 11.70 -5.48
N ILE A 116 7.55 12.24 -6.23
CA ILE A 116 7.78 12.69 -7.61
C ILE A 116 8.77 13.86 -7.62
N PHE A 117 8.53 14.88 -6.79
CA PHE A 117 9.40 16.05 -6.68
C PHE A 117 10.83 15.68 -6.26
N LEU A 118 10.98 14.84 -5.25
CA LEU A 118 12.28 14.37 -4.78
C LEU A 118 12.99 13.52 -5.84
N THR A 119 12.27 12.71 -6.60
CA THR A 119 12.82 11.98 -7.75
C THR A 119 13.41 12.94 -8.80
N PHE A 120 12.71 14.02 -9.13
CA PHE A 120 13.22 15.02 -10.09
C PHE A 120 14.40 15.83 -9.56
N GLN A 121 14.52 16.01 -8.24
CA GLN A 121 15.65 16.69 -7.62
C GLN A 121 16.90 15.81 -7.50
N ARG A 122 16.78 14.49 -7.68
CA ARG A 122 17.94 13.62 -7.66
C ARG A 122 18.76 13.84 -8.95
N PRO A 123 20.03 14.25 -8.85
CA PRO A 123 20.90 14.25 -10.02
C PRO A 123 21.00 12.81 -10.52
N ILE A 124 20.63 12.58 -11.77
CA ILE A 124 20.69 11.26 -12.44
C ILE A 124 22.13 10.99 -12.93
N PHE A 125 23.14 11.47 -12.21
CA PHE A 125 24.56 11.38 -12.58
C PHE A 125 25.41 11.10 -11.35
#